data_AF-A0A7Y2VBH4-F1
#
_entry.id   AF-A0A7Y2VBH4-F1
#
_cell.length_a   1.000
_cell.length_b   1.000
_cell.length_c   1.000
_cell.angle_alpha   90.00
_cell.angle_beta   90.00
_cell.angle_gamma   90.00
#
_symmetry.space_group_name_H-M   'P 1'
#
loop_
_entity.id
_entity.type
_entity.pdbx_description
1 polymer ?
#
loop_
_entity_poly.entity_id
_entity_poly.type
_entity_poly.pdbx_seq_one_letter_code
_entity_poly.pdbx_strand_id
1 'polypeptide(L)'
;MIKFFRKIRQKLLSEGKTGKYFKYAIGEIVLVMIGILLALQVNNWNEARKVANKELQLYSDILNDLESEYSKSEWNINRITRIDRFHVYLYDEANGDTIYNSNQYYNYLLWKHRYVTFIKEKYAESFAIITNKEIHKILKDYIDQENDTNDAVEEWNEHQLQYVRPFLTKYN
;
A
#
# COMPACT_ATOMS: atom_id res chain seq x y z
N MET A 1 -28.78 23.62 -30.86
CA MET A 1 -30.02 22.83 -30.97
C MET A 1 -31.30 23.51 -30.43
N ILE A 2 -31.21 24.55 -29.59
CA ILE A 2 -32.40 25.24 -29.03
C ILE A 2 -33.18 26.08 -30.06
N LYS A 3 -32.53 26.65 -31.09
CA LYS A 3 -33.18 27.58 -32.04
C LYS A 3 -34.28 26.93 -32.89
N PHE A 4 -34.17 25.62 -33.17
CA PHE A 4 -35.14 24.87 -34.00
C PHE A 4 -36.44 24.60 -33.24
N PHE A 5 -36.35 24.02 -32.03
CA PHE A 5 -37.49 23.80 -31.15
C PHE A 5 -38.14 25.12 -30.70
N ARG A 6 -37.35 26.18 -30.49
CA ARG A 6 -37.85 27.53 -30.21
C ARG A 6 -38.75 28.07 -31.34
N LYS A 7 -38.37 27.92 -32.60
CA LYS A 7 -39.17 28.36 -33.76
C LYS A 7 -40.50 27.60 -33.86
N ILE A 8 -40.50 26.30 -33.59
CA ILE A 8 -41.71 25.46 -33.62
C ILE A 8 -42.70 25.89 -32.53
N ARG A 9 -42.23 26.16 -31.31
CA ARG A 9 -43.07 26.66 -30.21
C ARG A 9 -43.68 28.02 -30.50
N GLN A 10 -42.89 28.95 -31.03
CA GLN A 10 -43.37 30.29 -31.39
C GLN A 10 -44.48 30.21 -32.44
N LYS A 11 -44.33 29.33 -33.45
CA LYS A 11 -45.36 29.09 -34.48
C LYS A 11 -46.64 28.46 -33.91
N LEU A 12 -46.51 27.51 -32.97
CA LEU A 12 -47.67 26.87 -32.33
C LEU A 12 -48.45 27.81 -31.40
N LEU A 13 -47.76 28.76 -30.74
CA LEU A 13 -48.38 29.82 -29.95
C LEU A 13 -49.11 30.84 -30.82
N SER A 14 -48.51 31.27 -31.94
CA SER A 14 -49.16 32.21 -32.87
C SER A 14 -50.40 31.63 -33.55
N GLU A 15 -50.49 30.31 -33.67
CA GLU A 15 -51.66 29.60 -34.23
C GLU A 15 -52.75 29.28 -33.18
N GLY A 16 -52.61 29.75 -31.93
CA GLY A 16 -53.60 29.49 -30.86
C GLY A 16 -53.62 28.04 -30.34
N LYS A 17 -52.66 27.20 -30.72
CA LYS A 17 -52.61 25.76 -30.40
C LYS A 17 -51.90 25.48 -29.07
N THR A 18 -52.41 26.06 -27.99
CA THR A 18 -51.82 25.98 -26.63
C THR A 18 -51.61 24.54 -26.15
N GLY A 19 -52.55 23.63 -26.38
CA GLY A 19 -52.41 22.21 -26.01
C GLY A 19 -51.28 21.46 -26.73
N LYS A 20 -51.00 21.81 -27.99
CA LYS A 20 -49.84 21.26 -28.72
C LYS A 20 -48.54 21.87 -28.21
N TYR A 21 -48.53 23.18 -27.95
CA TYR A 21 -47.38 23.87 -27.37
C TYR A 21 -46.89 23.21 -26.07
N PHE A 22 -47.79 22.89 -25.12
CA PHE A 22 -47.40 22.24 -23.86
C PHE A 22 -46.79 20.85 -24.08
N LYS A 23 -47.34 20.02 -24.98
CA LYS A 23 -46.77 18.71 -25.31
C LYS A 23 -45.34 18.82 -25.87
N TYR A 24 -45.09 19.80 -26.73
CA TYR A 24 -43.76 20.05 -27.29
C TYR A 24 -42.77 20.62 -26.26
N ALA A 25 -43.23 21.50 -25.35
CA ALA A 25 -42.38 22.03 -24.28
C ALA A 25 -41.95 20.95 -23.28
N ILE A 26 -42.87 20.04 -22.91
CA ILE A 26 -42.55 18.88 -22.07
C ILE A 26 -41.55 17.96 -22.79
N GLY A 27 -41.75 17.70 -24.08
CA GLY A 27 -40.81 16.91 -24.88
C GLY A 27 -39.39 17.51 -24.92
N GLU A 28 -39.26 18.84 -25.01
CA GLU A 28 -37.96 19.53 -24.97
C GLU A 28 -37.28 19.38 -23.60
N ILE A 29 -38.03 19.50 -22.50
CA ILE A 29 -37.49 19.30 -21.15
C ILE A 29 -37.02 17.86 -20.97
N VAL A 30 -37.83 16.87 -21.36
CA VAL A 30 -37.46 15.45 -21.27
C VAL A 30 -36.21 15.15 -22.09
N LEU A 31 -36.10 15.71 -23.30
CA LEU A 31 -34.95 15.49 -24.17
C LEU A 31 -33.67 16.15 -23.62
N VAL A 32 -33.78 17.34 -23.02
CA VAL A 32 -32.67 17.97 -22.29
C VAL A 32 -32.28 17.15 -21.07
N MET A 33 -33.25 16.65 -20.29
CA MET A 33 -32.98 15.79 -19.13
C MET A 33 -32.24 14.51 -19.52
N ILE A 34 -32.66 13.84 -20.60
CA ILE A 34 -31.94 12.67 -21.14
C ILE A 34 -30.50 13.03 -21.51
N GLY A 35 -30.29 14.18 -22.17
CA GLY A 35 -28.96 14.67 -22.51
C GLY A 35 -28.06 14.89 -21.30
N ILE A 36 -28.60 15.50 -20.23
CA ILE A 36 -27.89 15.71 -18.96
C ILE A 36 -27.56 14.36 -18.31
N LEU A 37 -28.53 13.45 -18.24
CA LEU A 37 -28.32 12.12 -17.64
C LEU A 37 -27.26 11.33 -18.38
N LEU A 38 -27.26 11.33 -19.71
CA LEU A 38 -26.23 10.68 -20.52
C LEU A 38 -24.84 11.32 -20.28
N ALA A 39 -24.76 12.65 -20.24
CA ALA A 39 -23.51 13.34 -19.93
C ALA A 39 -22.97 12.97 -18.53
N LEU A 40 -23.86 12.90 -17.54
CA LEU A 40 -23.54 12.46 -16.17
C LEU A 40 -23.07 11.00 -16.14
N GLN A 41 -23.75 10.10 -16.86
CA GLN A 41 -23.37 8.70 -16.95
C GLN A 41 -21.99 8.52 -17.59
N VAL A 42 -21.70 9.21 -18.69
CA VAL A 42 -20.39 9.17 -19.35
C VAL A 42 -19.30 9.70 -18.42
N ASN A 43 -19.56 10.79 -17.70
CA ASN A 43 -18.61 11.34 -16.73
C ASN A 43 -18.34 10.35 -15.58
N ASN A 44 -19.38 9.77 -15.00
CA ASN A 44 -19.27 8.80 -13.92
C ASN A 44 -18.50 7.54 -14.36
N TRP A 45 -18.76 7.04 -15.58
CA TRP A 45 -18.03 5.90 -16.14
C TRP A 45 -16.54 6.22 -16.34
N ASN A 46 -16.22 7.41 -16.84
CA ASN A 46 -14.83 7.84 -17.00
C ASN A 46 -14.10 7.96 -15.65
N GLU A 47 -14.75 8.50 -14.62
CA GLU A 47 -14.18 8.56 -13.26
C GLU A 47 -13.99 7.17 -12.66
N ALA A 48 -14.97 6.27 -12.77
CA ALA A 48 -14.84 4.89 -12.31
C ALA A 48 -13.65 4.17 -13.00
N ARG A 49 -13.47 4.38 -14.31
CA ARG A 49 -12.32 3.85 -15.05
C ARG A 49 -10.99 4.42 -14.56
N LYS A 50 -10.92 5.72 -14.26
CA LYS A 50 -9.69 6.33 -13.71
C LYS A 50 -9.34 5.76 -12.34
N VAL A 51 -10.32 5.56 -11.48
CA VAL A 51 -10.13 4.95 -10.15
C VAL A 51 -9.60 3.52 -10.31
N ALA A 52 -10.21 2.71 -11.17
CA ALA A 52 -9.74 1.34 -11.44
C ALA A 52 -8.30 1.31 -11.97
N ASN A 53 -7.94 2.22 -12.88
CA ASN A 53 -6.57 2.30 -13.40
C ASN A 53 -5.55 2.70 -12.33
N LYS A 54 -5.91 3.61 -11.42
CA LYS A 54 -5.05 3.98 -10.28
C LYS A 54 -4.84 2.81 -9.33
N GLU A 55 -5.89 2.03 -9.06
CA GLU A 55 -5.82 0.85 -8.23
C GLU A 55 -4.91 -0.24 -8.85
N LEU A 56 -5.03 -0.47 -10.17
CA LEU A 56 -4.13 -1.39 -10.89
C LEU A 56 -2.67 -0.94 -10.86
N GLN A 57 -2.43 0.36 -11.01
CA GLN A 57 -1.08 0.92 -10.91
C GLN A 57 -0.51 0.73 -9.49
N LEU A 58 -1.33 1.01 -8.47
CA LEU A 58 -0.96 0.77 -7.07
C LEU A 58 -0.59 -0.71 -6.83
N TYR A 59 -1.35 -1.66 -7.36
CA TYR A 59 -1.01 -3.08 -7.25
C TYR A 59 0.33 -3.41 -7.90
N SER A 60 0.62 -2.84 -9.07
CA SER A 60 1.91 -3.03 -9.73
C SER A 60 3.06 -2.49 -8.89
N ASP A 61 2.88 -1.30 -8.29
CA ASP A 61 3.90 -0.66 -7.47
C ASP A 61 4.16 -1.47 -6.18
N ILE A 62 3.09 -1.89 -5.49
CA ILE A 62 3.18 -2.72 -4.28
C ILE A 62 3.88 -4.04 -4.60
N LEU A 63 3.53 -4.70 -5.71
CA LEU A 63 4.12 -5.99 -6.07
C LEU A 63 5.62 -5.88 -6.34
N ASN A 64 6.05 -4.86 -7.10
CA ASN A 64 7.48 -4.63 -7.35
C ASN A 64 8.27 -4.38 -6.06
N ASP A 65 7.69 -3.61 -5.12
CA ASP A 65 8.33 -3.33 -3.86
C ASP A 65 8.37 -4.55 -2.93
N LEU A 66 7.30 -5.37 -2.92
CA LEU A 66 7.26 -6.64 -2.20
C LEU A 66 8.31 -7.62 -2.71
N GLU A 67 8.57 -7.67 -4.02
CA GLU A 67 9.65 -8.49 -4.60
C GLU A 67 11.04 -8.00 -4.15
N SER A 68 11.23 -6.68 -4.10
CA SER A 68 12.46 -6.07 -3.58
C SER A 68 12.65 -6.40 -2.09
N GLU A 69 11.58 -6.31 -1.31
CA GLU A 69 11.57 -6.67 0.11
C GLU A 69 11.87 -8.14 0.33
N TYR A 70 11.23 -9.03 -0.42
CA TYR A 70 11.46 -10.46 -0.35
C TYR A 70 12.97 -10.78 -0.48
N SER A 71 13.63 -10.19 -1.47
CA SER A 71 15.07 -10.37 -1.68
C SER A 71 15.91 -9.86 -0.50
N LYS A 72 15.53 -8.71 0.09
CA LYS A 72 16.20 -8.16 1.29
C LYS A 72 15.97 -9.05 2.51
N SER A 73 14.77 -9.61 2.66
CA SER A 73 14.38 -10.54 3.72
C SER A 73 15.20 -11.82 3.65
N GLU A 74 15.36 -12.41 2.46
CA GLU A 74 16.21 -13.58 2.27
C GLU A 74 17.67 -13.31 2.69
N TRP A 75 18.21 -12.16 2.30
CA TRP A 75 19.56 -11.77 2.73
C TRP A 75 19.64 -11.59 4.26
N ASN A 76 18.61 -10.99 4.86
CA ASN A 76 18.57 -10.79 6.30
C ASN A 76 18.44 -12.11 7.08
N ILE A 77 17.58 -13.04 6.63
CA ILE A 77 17.46 -14.39 7.21
C ILE A 77 18.84 -15.07 7.21
N ASN A 78 19.54 -15.04 6.07
CA ASN A 78 20.89 -15.61 5.99
C ASN A 78 21.88 -14.96 6.97
N ARG A 79 21.77 -13.65 7.19
CA ARG A 79 22.60 -12.93 8.17
C ARG A 79 22.26 -13.35 9.61
N ILE A 80 20.98 -13.39 9.96
CA ILE A 80 20.52 -13.78 11.31
C ILE A 80 20.90 -15.23 11.60
N THR A 81 20.75 -16.15 10.64
CA THR A 81 21.18 -17.55 10.79
C THR A 81 22.69 -17.70 11.01
N ARG A 82 23.53 -16.77 10.52
CA ARG A 82 24.96 -16.77 10.84
C ARG A 82 25.22 -16.29 12.26
N ILE A 83 24.47 -15.30 12.73
CA ILE A 83 24.57 -14.75 14.08
C ILE A 83 24.10 -15.79 15.10
N ASP A 84 22.98 -16.47 14.84
CA ASP A 84 22.45 -17.53 15.69
C ASP A 84 23.45 -18.69 15.87
N ARG A 85 24.02 -19.18 14.75
CA ARG A 85 25.10 -20.18 14.80
C ARG A 85 26.33 -19.70 15.56
N PHE A 86 26.65 -18.42 15.45
CA PHE A 86 27.74 -17.82 16.22
C PHE A 86 27.42 -17.78 17.73
N HIS A 87 26.17 -17.52 18.13
CA HIS A 87 25.77 -17.57 19.54
C HIS A 87 25.89 -18.99 20.12
N VAL A 88 25.52 -20.02 19.36
CA VAL A 88 25.74 -21.43 19.76
C VAL A 88 27.23 -21.71 19.95
N TYR A 89 28.05 -21.30 18.98
CA TYR A 89 29.51 -21.44 19.10
C TYR A 89 30.07 -20.75 20.36
N LEU A 90 29.61 -19.53 20.65
CA LEU A 90 30.06 -18.78 21.82
C LEU A 90 29.65 -19.47 23.13
N TYR A 91 28.47 -20.08 23.17
CA TYR A 91 28.03 -20.87 24.31
C TYR A 91 28.93 -22.09 24.54
N ASP A 92 29.25 -22.83 23.47
CA ASP A 92 30.13 -24.01 23.57
C ASP A 92 31.56 -23.62 23.98
N GLU A 93 32.09 -22.50 23.47
CA GLU A 93 33.39 -21.96 23.90
C GLU A 93 33.37 -21.59 25.39
N ALA A 94 32.29 -20.94 25.87
CA ALA A 94 32.15 -20.56 27.27
C ALA A 94 32.11 -21.76 28.23
N ASN A 95 31.58 -22.91 27.78
CA ASN A 95 31.57 -24.15 28.55
C ASN A 95 32.88 -24.95 28.43
N GLY A 96 33.80 -24.54 27.57
CA GLY A 96 35.04 -25.28 27.28
C GLY A 96 34.84 -26.48 26.35
N ASP A 97 33.67 -26.59 25.72
CA ASP A 97 33.35 -27.64 24.73
C ASP A 97 34.00 -27.36 23.37
N THR A 98 34.38 -26.11 23.11
CA THR A 98 35.19 -25.72 21.95
C THR A 98 36.29 -24.73 22.34
N ILE A 99 37.27 -24.56 21.45
CA ILE A 99 38.39 -23.60 21.64
C ILE A 99 38.13 -22.29 20.92
N TYR A 100 38.70 -21.21 21.46
CA TYR A 100 38.74 -19.90 20.83
C TYR A 100 39.22 -19.97 19.37
N ASN A 101 38.46 -19.37 18.47
CA ASN A 101 38.76 -19.28 17.05
C ASN A 101 38.72 -17.83 16.59
N SER A 102 39.89 -17.27 16.27
CA SER A 102 40.03 -15.89 15.80
C SER A 102 39.37 -15.61 14.44
N ASN A 103 38.98 -16.64 13.70
CA ASN A 103 38.25 -16.50 12.43
C ASN A 103 36.73 -16.32 12.63
N GLN A 104 36.23 -16.41 13.88
CA GLN A 104 34.83 -16.16 14.19
C GLN A 104 34.52 -14.66 14.29
N TYR A 105 33.29 -14.30 13.94
CA TYR A 105 32.84 -12.91 13.85
C TYR A 105 32.27 -12.40 15.18
N TYR A 106 33.11 -12.27 16.23
CA TYR A 106 32.66 -11.76 17.54
C TYR A 106 32.03 -10.36 17.49
N ASN A 107 32.31 -9.59 16.44
CA ASN A 107 31.63 -8.31 16.18
C ASN A 107 30.11 -8.43 16.04
N TYR A 108 29.56 -9.62 15.80
CA TYR A 108 28.12 -9.87 15.83
C TYR A 108 27.47 -9.55 17.19
N LEU A 109 28.22 -9.63 18.29
CA LEU A 109 27.76 -9.20 19.62
C LEU A 109 27.59 -7.68 19.73
N LEU A 110 28.29 -6.93 18.88
CA LEU A 110 28.34 -5.47 18.94
C LEU A 110 27.46 -4.81 17.89
N TRP A 111 27.29 -5.42 16.71
CA TRP A 111 26.66 -4.76 15.57
C TRP A 111 25.14 -4.75 15.60
N LYS A 112 24.56 -3.53 15.52
CA LYS A 112 23.12 -3.30 15.36
C LYS A 112 22.60 -3.95 14.07
N HIS A 113 21.49 -4.65 14.16
CA HIS A 113 20.74 -5.18 13.02
C HIS A 113 19.99 -4.03 12.33
N ARG A 114 20.38 -3.71 11.10
CA ARG A 114 19.82 -2.59 10.30
C ARG A 114 18.74 -3.04 9.32
N TYR A 115 18.01 -4.09 9.63
CA TYR A 115 16.91 -4.54 8.75
C TYR A 115 15.64 -3.80 9.15
N VAL A 116 15.02 -3.16 8.17
CA VAL A 116 13.74 -2.46 8.30
C VAL A 116 12.98 -2.72 7.01
N THR A 117 11.74 -3.16 7.15
CA THR A 117 10.75 -3.22 6.07
C THR A 117 10.04 -1.86 5.96
N PHE A 118 9.60 -1.50 4.77
CA PHE A 118 9.12 -0.17 4.40
C PHE A 118 7.75 -0.15 3.71
N ILE A 119 7.12 -1.31 3.47
CA ILE A 119 5.83 -1.36 2.75
C ILE A 119 4.76 -0.57 3.50
N LYS A 120 4.65 -0.74 4.83
CA LYS A 120 3.73 0.05 5.64
C LYS A 120 4.01 1.54 5.50
N GLU A 121 5.26 1.96 5.69
CA GLU A 121 5.67 3.37 5.61
C GLU A 121 5.27 3.99 4.27
N LYS A 122 5.47 3.25 3.18
CA LYS A 122 5.22 3.75 1.82
C LYS A 122 3.74 3.71 1.42
N TYR A 123 2.99 2.70 1.86
CA TYR A 123 1.66 2.40 1.30
C TYR A 123 0.49 2.55 2.28
N ALA A 124 0.72 2.85 3.57
CA ALA A 124 -0.33 2.99 4.58
C ALA A 124 -1.51 3.87 4.13
N GLU A 125 -1.24 5.03 3.54
CA GLU A 125 -2.26 5.97 3.07
C GLU A 125 -2.98 5.47 1.80
N SER A 126 -2.32 4.64 1.01
CA SER A 126 -2.83 4.15 -0.28
C SER A 126 -3.76 2.95 -0.13
N PHE A 127 -3.76 2.25 1.01
CA PHE A 127 -4.66 1.10 1.24
C PHE A 127 -6.15 1.47 1.24
N ALA A 128 -6.49 2.71 1.56
CA ALA A 128 -7.86 3.21 1.48
C ALA A 128 -8.43 3.17 0.05
N ILE A 129 -7.57 3.15 -0.97
CA ILE A 129 -7.94 3.14 -2.39
C ILE A 129 -8.24 1.71 -2.87
N ILE A 130 -7.77 0.69 -2.15
CA ILE A 130 -7.95 -0.72 -2.52
C ILE A 130 -9.41 -1.12 -2.27
N THR A 131 -10.13 -1.34 -3.36
CA THR A 131 -11.56 -1.72 -3.35
C THR A 131 -11.74 -3.22 -3.17
N ASN A 132 -10.76 -4.02 -3.58
CA ASN A 132 -10.79 -5.47 -3.39
C ASN A 132 -10.55 -5.83 -1.91
N LYS A 133 -11.59 -6.34 -1.25
CA LYS A 133 -11.58 -6.69 0.18
C LYS A 133 -10.57 -7.79 0.54
N GLU A 134 -10.34 -8.74 -0.36
CA GLU A 134 -9.42 -9.85 -0.12
C GLU A 134 -7.98 -9.35 -0.17
N ILE A 135 -7.63 -8.58 -1.21
CA ILE A 135 -6.29 -7.96 -1.32
C ILE A 135 -6.03 -7.02 -0.15
N HIS A 136 -7.02 -6.20 0.22
CA HIS A 136 -6.93 -5.32 1.38
C HIS A 136 -6.60 -6.12 2.65
N LYS A 137 -7.30 -7.24 2.88
CA LYS A 137 -7.06 -8.09 4.04
C LYS A 137 -5.63 -8.67 4.03
N ILE A 138 -5.19 -9.24 2.91
CA ILE A 138 -3.86 -9.85 2.79
C ILE A 138 -2.77 -8.81 3.08
N LEU A 139 -2.89 -7.61 2.52
CA LEU A 139 -1.93 -6.52 2.77
C LEU A 139 -1.95 -6.08 4.23
N LYS A 140 -3.12 -6.02 4.85
CA LYS A 140 -3.22 -5.72 6.28
C LYS A 140 -2.52 -6.77 7.14
N ASP A 141 -2.79 -8.05 6.89
CA ASP A 141 -2.15 -9.15 7.63
C ASP A 141 -0.61 -9.11 7.46
N TYR A 142 -0.14 -8.77 6.26
CA TYR A 142 1.28 -8.58 5.99
C TYR A 142 1.88 -7.38 6.76
N ILE A 143 1.18 -6.24 6.84
CA ILE A 143 1.65 -5.07 7.60
C ILE A 143 1.71 -5.35 9.10
N ASP A 144 0.79 -6.16 9.61
CA ASP A 144 0.82 -6.57 11.01
C ASP A 144 2.09 -7.40 11.27
N GLN A 145 2.40 -8.37 10.40
CA GLN A 145 3.66 -9.13 10.45
C GLN A 145 4.91 -8.25 10.27
N GLU A 146 4.81 -7.23 9.43
CA GLU A 146 5.85 -6.24 9.20
C GLU A 146 6.21 -5.49 10.49
N ASN A 147 5.19 -5.04 11.23
CA ASN A 147 5.38 -4.35 12.51
C ASN A 147 6.04 -5.27 13.53
N ASP A 148 5.50 -6.49 13.71
CA ASP A 148 6.06 -7.46 14.65
C ASP A 148 7.55 -7.74 14.34
N THR A 149 7.91 -7.80 13.07
CA THR A 149 9.29 -8.02 12.63
C THR A 149 10.18 -6.82 12.95
N ASN A 150 9.73 -5.60 12.68
CA ASN A 150 10.49 -4.38 12.97
C ASN A 150 10.67 -4.18 14.48
N ASP A 151 9.62 -4.41 15.26
CA ASP A 151 9.62 -4.32 16.72
C ASP A 151 10.62 -5.33 17.31
N ALA A 152 10.60 -6.59 16.85
CA ALA A 152 11.56 -7.61 17.30
C ALA A 152 13.02 -7.24 16.97
N VAL A 153 13.27 -6.63 15.81
CA VAL A 153 14.61 -6.14 15.45
C VAL A 153 15.04 -4.98 16.34
N GLU A 154 14.12 -4.07 16.66
CA GLU A 154 14.37 -2.96 17.56
C GLU A 154 14.67 -3.45 18.99
N GLU A 155 13.84 -4.32 19.55
CA GLU A 155 14.04 -4.93 20.86
C GLU A 155 15.41 -5.61 20.98
N TRP A 156 15.81 -6.40 19.98
CA TRP A 156 17.13 -7.02 19.96
C TRP A 156 18.26 -6.00 19.97
N ASN A 157 18.12 -4.95 19.16
CA ASN A 157 19.11 -3.88 19.09
C ASN A 157 19.24 -3.10 20.40
N GLU A 158 18.12 -2.85 21.07
CA GLU A 158 18.09 -2.24 22.39
C GLU A 158 18.77 -3.14 23.42
N HIS A 159 18.48 -4.44 23.40
CA HIS A 159 19.13 -5.40 24.29
C HIS A 159 20.66 -5.40 24.12
N GLN A 160 21.15 -5.42 22.87
CA GLN A 160 22.58 -5.32 22.58
C GLN A 160 23.18 -4.02 23.12
N LEU A 161 22.49 -2.90 22.94
CA LEU A 161 22.97 -1.59 23.35
C LEU A 161 23.01 -1.42 24.88
N GLN A 162 21.99 -1.92 25.57
CA GLN A 162 21.82 -1.72 27.01
C GLN A 162 22.57 -2.74 27.86
N TYR A 163 22.74 -3.98 27.38
CA TYR A 163 23.29 -5.07 28.18
C TYR A 163 24.60 -5.61 27.62
N VAL A 164 24.62 -6.01 26.35
CA VAL A 164 25.78 -6.71 25.75
C VAL A 164 26.99 -5.79 25.64
N ARG A 165 26.83 -4.59 25.06
CA ARG A 165 27.95 -3.66 24.86
C ARG A 165 28.56 -3.15 26.18
N PRO A 166 27.76 -2.73 27.19
CA PRO A 166 28.33 -2.31 28.47
C PRO A 166 29.05 -3.44 29.20
N PHE A 167 28.52 -4.67 29.14
CA PHE A 167 29.20 -5.84 29.67
C PHE A 167 30.57 -6.03 29.02
N LEU A 168 30.64 -6.08 27.68
CA LEU A 168 31.90 -6.29 26.97
C LEU A 168 32.92 -5.17 27.22
N THR A 169 32.46 -3.93 27.40
CA THR A 169 33.34 -2.78 27.68
C THR A 169 33.95 -2.85 29.08
N LYS A 170 33.28 -3.49 30.05
CA LYS A 170 33.80 -3.65 31.41
C LYS A 170 35.01 -4.60 31.49
N TYR A 171 35.13 -5.52 30.54
CA TYR A 171 36.13 -6.60 30.54
C TYR A 171 37.15 -6.50 29.39
N ASN A 172 37.10 -5.43 28.60
CA ASN A 172 38.16 -5.01 27.67
C ASN A 172 39.18 -4.13 28.40
#